data_AF-A0AA36NL92-F1
#
_entry.id   AF-A0AA36NL92-F1
#
_cell.length_a   1.000
_cell.length_b   1.000
_cell.length_c   1.000
_cell.angle_alpha   90.00
_cell.angle_beta   90.00
_cell.angle_gamma   90.00
#
_symmetry.space_group_name_H-M   'P 1'
#
loop_
_entity.id
_entity.type
_entity.pdbx_description
1 polymer ?
#
loop_
_entity_poly.entity_id
_entity_poly.type
_entity_poly.pdbx_seq_one_letter_code
_entity_poly.pdbx_strand_id
1 'polypeptide(L)'
;MGAAAALPLAGASKDAELSEYFKEKYLKGELFEGIKYTKNSISRIRTYMFKGRDGDTQVWRHAFDLRAFGGHEGEDLIILYHYTNELGFRNVGDLKQSAAQLFASLADDRAHFGQGVYTTQHEPAERGKVSE
;
A
#
# COMPACT_ATOMS: atom_id res chain seq x y z
N MET A 1 -20.71 21.69 6.97
CA MET A 1 -20.77 20.59 6.00
C MET A 1 -19.73 20.90 4.92
N GLY A 2 -18.53 20.33 5.04
CA GLY A 2 -17.46 20.54 4.05
C GLY A 2 -17.42 19.36 3.10
N ALA A 3 -17.73 19.59 1.82
CA ALA A 3 -17.59 18.58 0.78
C ALA A 3 -16.09 18.37 0.51
N ALA A 4 -15.60 17.16 0.77
CA ALA A 4 -14.28 16.75 0.31
C ALA A 4 -14.36 16.58 -1.22
N ALA A 5 -13.62 17.42 -1.94
CA ALA A 5 -13.48 17.31 -3.39
C ALA A 5 -12.67 16.05 -3.71
N ALA A 6 -13.31 15.05 -4.30
CA ALA A 6 -12.62 13.95 -4.95
C ALA A 6 -11.90 14.51 -6.19
N LEU A 7 -10.57 14.46 -6.18
CA LEU A 7 -9.76 14.79 -7.34
C LEU A 7 -9.94 13.71 -8.41
N PRO A 8 -9.90 14.09 -9.72
CA PRO A 8 -10.17 13.16 -10.80
C PRO A 8 -9.09 12.09 -10.92
N LEU A 9 -9.53 10.85 -11.15
CA LEU A 9 -8.71 9.65 -11.35
C LEU A 9 -7.81 9.82 -12.57
N ALA A 10 -6.53 10.07 -12.33
CA ALA A 10 -5.51 10.04 -13.38
C ALA A 10 -5.36 8.60 -13.90
N GLY A 11 -5.38 8.46 -15.23
CA GLY A 11 -5.27 7.18 -15.93
C GLY A 11 -4.05 6.37 -15.48
N ALA A 12 -4.20 5.04 -15.53
CA ALA A 12 -3.20 4.08 -15.11
C ALA A 12 -1.81 4.44 -15.67
N SER A 13 -0.94 4.93 -14.79
CA SER A 13 0.45 5.19 -15.10
C SER A 13 1.11 3.85 -15.42
N LYS A 14 1.99 3.80 -16.43
CA LYS A 14 2.88 2.63 -16.63
C LYS A 14 3.76 2.33 -15.40
N ASP A 15 3.71 3.17 -14.38
CA ASP A 15 4.38 3.05 -13.10
C ASP A 15 3.53 2.55 -11.94
N ALA A 16 2.29 2.11 -12.20
CA ALA A 16 1.35 1.63 -11.19
C ALA A 16 1.21 0.08 -11.19
N GLU A 17 2.29 -0.67 -11.47
CA GLU A 17 2.24 -2.13 -11.65
C GLU A 17 1.66 -2.86 -10.42
N LEU A 18 2.04 -2.44 -9.20
CA LEU A 18 1.51 -3.03 -7.98
C LEU A 18 0.07 -2.60 -7.74
N SER A 19 -0.26 -1.33 -7.99
CA SER A 19 -1.62 -0.83 -7.84
C SER A 19 -2.60 -1.57 -8.75
N GLU A 20 -2.24 -1.77 -10.03
CA GLU A 20 -3.03 -2.57 -10.98
C GLU A 20 -3.18 -4.02 -10.51
N TYR A 21 -2.08 -4.62 -10.03
CA TYR A 21 -2.10 -5.97 -9.50
C TYR A 21 -3.05 -6.12 -8.29
N PHE A 22 -2.94 -5.23 -7.30
CA PHE A 22 -3.77 -5.29 -6.09
C PHE A 22 -5.25 -4.99 -6.37
N LYS A 23 -5.52 -4.16 -7.39
CA LYS A 23 -6.90 -3.79 -7.76
C LYS A 23 -7.70 -4.96 -8.33
N GLU A 24 -7.05 -5.91 -9.00
CA GLU A 24 -7.77 -6.96 -9.71
C GLU A 24 -7.15 -8.35 -9.50
N LYS A 25 -5.93 -8.54 -9.97
CA LYS A 25 -5.25 -9.84 -10.02
C LYS A 25 -5.05 -10.47 -8.64
N TYR A 26 -4.70 -9.66 -7.65
CA TYR A 26 -4.53 -10.11 -6.26
C TYR A 26 -5.83 -10.68 -5.69
N LEU A 27 -6.97 -10.01 -5.96
CA LEU A 27 -8.29 -10.46 -5.50
C LEU A 27 -8.72 -11.79 -6.17
N LYS A 28 -8.24 -12.03 -7.39
CA LYS A 28 -8.41 -13.30 -8.12
C LYS A 28 -7.43 -14.40 -7.67
N GLY A 29 -6.53 -14.10 -6.74
CA GLY A 29 -5.49 -15.04 -6.28
C GLY A 29 -4.34 -15.25 -7.28
N GLU A 30 -4.20 -14.37 -8.27
CA GLU A 30 -3.13 -14.45 -9.25
C GLU A 30 -1.78 -14.01 -8.66
N LEU A 31 -0.70 -14.45 -9.30
CA LEU A 31 0.66 -14.06 -8.91
C LEU A 31 1.04 -12.72 -9.54
N PHE A 32 1.78 -11.91 -8.78
CA PHE A 32 2.36 -10.69 -9.32
C PHE A 32 3.52 -11.00 -10.28
N GLU A 33 3.46 -10.40 -11.47
CA GLU A 33 4.43 -10.50 -12.56
C GLU A 33 4.79 -9.12 -13.09
N GLY A 34 5.39 -8.28 -12.23
CA GLY A 34 5.94 -6.99 -12.63
C GLY A 34 7.43 -7.06 -12.97
N ILE A 35 7.91 -6.06 -13.70
CA ILE A 35 9.33 -5.91 -14.06
C ILE A 35 10.08 -4.99 -13.10
N LYS A 36 9.37 -4.10 -12.38
CA LYS A 36 9.98 -3.09 -11.50
C LYS A 36 10.31 -3.59 -10.11
N TYR A 37 9.66 -4.66 -9.69
CA TYR A 37 9.83 -5.21 -8.36
C TYR A 37 10.39 -6.62 -8.41
N THR A 38 11.35 -6.87 -7.53
CA THR A 38 11.95 -8.20 -7.35
C THR A 38 11.39 -8.87 -6.09
N LYS A 39 11.22 -10.19 -6.12
CA LYS A 39 10.79 -10.94 -4.92
C LYS A 39 11.91 -10.91 -3.88
N ASN A 40 11.58 -10.56 -2.64
CA ASN A 40 12.52 -10.51 -1.53
C ASN A 40 11.84 -10.97 -0.21
N SER A 41 12.55 -10.87 0.91
CA SER A 41 12.01 -11.09 2.24
C SER A 41 12.76 -10.30 3.31
N ILE A 42 12.03 -9.76 4.28
CA ILE A 42 12.60 -9.28 5.54
C ILE A 42 12.36 -10.36 6.59
N SER A 43 13.43 -11.02 7.04
CA SER A 43 13.33 -12.18 7.94
C SER A 43 12.44 -13.29 7.34
N ARG A 44 11.19 -13.46 7.84
CA ARG A 44 10.22 -14.45 7.32
C ARG A 44 9.06 -13.81 6.55
N ILE A 45 9.02 -12.48 6.47
CA ILE A 45 7.96 -11.73 5.81
C ILE A 45 8.32 -11.61 4.33
N ARG A 46 7.47 -12.15 3.46
CA ARG A 46 7.69 -12.07 2.01
C ARG A 46 7.40 -10.66 1.52
N THR A 47 8.31 -10.10 0.72
CA THR A 47 8.24 -8.72 0.22
C THR A 47 8.48 -8.65 -1.29
N TYR A 48 8.07 -7.53 -1.87
CA TYR A 48 8.54 -7.04 -3.16
C TYR A 48 9.55 -5.92 -2.90
N MET A 49 10.68 -5.93 -3.59
CA MET A 49 11.71 -4.91 -3.45
C MET A 49 11.76 -4.06 -4.71
N PHE A 50 11.56 -2.76 -4.52
CA PHE A 50 11.80 -1.73 -5.52
C PHE A 50 13.16 -1.09 -5.27
N LYS A 51 13.98 -1.00 -6.31
CA LYS A 51 15.27 -0.30 -6.28
C LYS A 51 15.08 1.12 -6.82
N GLY A 52 14.83 2.05 -5.92
CA GLY A 52 14.65 3.47 -6.25
C GLY A 52 15.97 4.23 -6.23
N ARG A 53 15.97 5.43 -6.81
CA ARG A 53 17.13 6.35 -6.77
C ARG A 53 17.44 6.81 -5.34
N ASP A 54 16.41 7.03 -4.53
CA ASP A 54 16.53 7.51 -3.15
C ASP A 54 16.72 6.38 -2.13
N GLY A 55 16.81 5.14 -2.61
CA GLY A 55 17.02 3.95 -1.80
C GLY A 55 16.09 2.80 -2.16
N ASP A 56 16.42 1.64 -1.61
CA ASP A 56 15.62 0.43 -1.76
C ASP A 56 14.38 0.50 -0.86
N THR A 57 13.22 0.22 -1.43
CA THR A 57 11.95 0.17 -0.71
C THR A 57 11.40 -1.26 -0.73
N GLN A 58 11.02 -1.76 0.44
CA GLN A 58 10.37 -3.06 0.56
C GLN A 58 8.86 -2.89 0.76
N VAL A 59 8.09 -3.57 -0.08
CA VAL A 59 6.64 -3.59 -0.07
C VAL A 59 6.18 -4.96 0.42
N TRP A 60 5.20 -5.01 1.30
CA TRP A 60 4.63 -6.28 1.73
C TRP A 60 3.86 -6.94 0.58
N ARG A 61 3.91 -8.28 0.46
CA ARG A 61 3.24 -9.00 -0.64
C ARG A 61 1.75 -9.21 -0.43
N HIS A 62 1.22 -8.78 0.71
CA HIS A 62 -0.20 -8.86 1.04
C HIS A 62 -0.78 -7.46 1.18
N ALA A 63 -2.09 -7.37 1.02
CA ALA A 63 -2.86 -6.17 1.26
C ALA A 63 -3.88 -6.41 2.38
N PHE A 64 -4.12 -5.37 3.17
CA PHE A 64 -5.28 -5.33 4.04
C PHE A 64 -6.49 -4.83 3.25
N ASP A 65 -7.53 -5.64 3.22
CA ASP A 65 -8.80 -5.26 2.62
C ASP A 65 -9.63 -4.51 3.67
N LEU A 66 -9.85 -3.21 3.43
CA LEU A 66 -10.63 -2.33 4.31
C LEU A 66 -12.07 -2.14 3.83
N ARG A 67 -12.51 -2.88 2.81
CA ARG A 67 -13.89 -2.82 2.32
C ARG A 67 -14.86 -3.29 3.40
N ALA A 68 -16.09 -2.78 3.32
CA ALA A 68 -17.16 -3.32 4.14
C ALA A 68 -17.38 -4.81 3.80
N PHE A 69 -17.75 -5.62 4.80
CA PHE A 69 -18.14 -7.00 4.57
C PHE A 69 -19.31 -7.06 3.58
N GLY A 70 -19.11 -7.76 2.47
CA GLY A 70 -20.09 -7.82 1.37
C GLY A 70 -19.98 -6.69 0.33
N GLY A 71 -18.89 -5.91 0.36
CA GLY A 71 -18.58 -4.91 -0.67
C GLY A 71 -18.68 -5.49 -2.07
N HIS A 72 -19.37 -4.76 -2.94
CA HIS A 72 -19.91 -5.30 -4.19
C HIS A 72 -18.85 -5.42 -5.30
N GLU A 73 -19.03 -6.41 -6.17
CA GLU A 73 -18.39 -6.42 -7.49
C GLU A 73 -18.79 -5.12 -8.22
N GLY A 74 -17.79 -4.35 -8.68
CA GLY A 74 -18.01 -3.10 -9.43
C GLY A 74 -17.79 -1.80 -8.64
N GLU A 75 -17.44 -1.86 -7.35
CA GLU A 75 -16.96 -0.67 -6.64
C GLU A 75 -15.57 -0.24 -7.14
N ASP A 76 -15.35 1.07 -7.27
CA ASP A 76 -14.06 1.59 -7.68
C ASP A 76 -13.05 1.45 -6.53
N LEU A 77 -12.18 0.46 -6.66
CA LEU A 77 -11.15 0.17 -5.67
C LEU A 77 -10.00 1.16 -5.76
N ILE A 78 -9.67 1.74 -4.61
CA ILE A 78 -8.51 2.60 -4.42
C ILE A 78 -7.47 1.83 -3.65
N ILE A 79 -6.28 1.70 -4.23
CA ILE A 79 -5.11 1.12 -3.56
C ILE A 79 -4.38 2.23 -2.81
N LEU A 80 -4.11 1.96 -1.53
CA LEU A 80 -3.48 2.91 -0.62
C LEU A 80 -2.24 2.28 -0.01
N TYR A 81 -1.15 3.02 -0.03
CA TYR A 81 0.14 2.62 0.52
C TYR A 81 0.43 3.40 1.80
N HIS A 82 0.78 2.67 2.86
CA HIS A 82 1.31 3.23 4.09
C HIS A 82 2.83 2.97 4.15
N TYR A 83 3.61 4.05 4.25
CA TYR A 83 5.06 3.95 4.37
C TYR A 83 5.44 4.05 5.85
N THR A 84 6.20 3.07 6.33
CA THR A 84 6.65 3.00 7.72
C THR A 84 8.09 2.51 7.79
N ASN A 85 8.68 2.56 8.98
CA ASN A 85 10.01 2.01 9.23
C ASN A 85 9.98 0.48 9.36
N GLU A 86 11.15 -0.14 9.47
CA GLU A 86 11.26 -1.60 9.56
C GLU A 86 10.51 -2.20 10.76
N LEU A 87 10.47 -1.50 11.90
CA LEU A 87 9.76 -1.99 13.08
C LEU A 87 8.23 -2.04 12.85
N GLY A 88 7.65 -0.96 12.31
CA GLY A 88 6.25 -0.92 11.91
C GLY A 88 5.93 -1.98 10.85
N PHE A 89 6.82 -2.15 9.88
CA PHE A 89 6.67 -3.16 8.84
C PHE A 89 6.68 -4.59 9.40
N ARG A 90 7.58 -4.89 10.34
CA ARG A 90 7.66 -6.20 11.00
C ARG A 90 6.42 -6.49 11.85
N ASN A 91 5.86 -5.48 12.51
CA ASN A 91 4.61 -5.61 13.25
C ASN A 91 3.46 -5.95 12.30
N VAL A 92 3.34 -5.23 11.17
CA VAL A 92 2.33 -5.51 10.14
C VAL A 92 2.45 -6.91 9.55
N GLY A 93 3.69 -7.34 9.25
CA GLY A 93 3.93 -8.66 8.69
C GLY A 93 3.76 -9.81 9.69
N ASP A 94 3.55 -9.54 10.98
CA ASP A 94 3.25 -10.56 11.98
C ASP A 94 1.76 -10.90 11.98
N LEU A 95 1.42 -11.98 11.28
CA LEU A 95 0.06 -12.51 11.14
C LEU A 95 -0.61 -12.91 12.48
N LYS A 96 0.11 -12.87 13.60
CA LYS A 96 -0.43 -13.14 14.94
C LYS A 96 -1.03 -11.91 15.60
N GLN A 97 -0.81 -10.71 15.06
CA GLN A 97 -1.35 -9.48 15.62
C GLN A 97 -2.83 -9.31 15.29
N SER A 98 -3.61 -8.87 16.27
CA SER A 98 -5.00 -8.44 16.06
C SER A 98 -5.07 -7.14 15.26
N ALA A 99 -6.20 -6.89 14.60
CA ALA A 99 -6.44 -5.64 13.87
C ALA A 99 -6.23 -4.38 14.76
N ALA A 100 -6.57 -4.45 16.04
CA ALA A 100 -6.36 -3.37 17.00
C ALA A 100 -4.86 -3.11 17.27
N GLN A 101 -4.07 -4.17 17.41
CA GLN A 101 -2.61 -4.06 17.59
C GLN A 101 -1.94 -3.50 16.34
N LEU A 102 -2.38 -3.94 15.16
CA LEU A 102 -1.93 -3.41 13.88
C LEU A 102 -2.23 -1.91 13.77
N PHE A 103 -3.48 -1.51 14.03
CA PHE A 103 -3.87 -0.10 13.99
C PHE A 103 -3.03 0.76 14.97
N ALA A 104 -2.88 0.30 16.21
CA ALA A 104 -2.07 1.02 17.21
C ALA A 104 -0.59 1.15 16.79
N SER A 105 -0.06 0.20 16.01
CA SER A 105 1.31 0.26 15.48
C SER A 105 1.49 1.22 14.30
N LEU A 106 0.39 1.59 13.63
CA LEU A 106 0.36 2.42 12.42
C LEU A 106 -0.19 3.83 12.64
N ALA A 107 -0.95 4.04 13.71
CA ALA A 107 -1.54 5.31 14.04
C ALA A 107 -0.45 6.32 14.45
N ASP A 108 -0.49 7.51 13.84
CA ASP A 108 0.37 8.62 14.22
C ASP A 108 -0.40 9.63 15.08
N ASP A 109 0.14 9.93 16.25
CA ASP A 109 -0.41 10.92 17.20
C ASP A 109 -0.06 12.37 16.82
N ARG A 110 0.95 12.57 15.98
CA ARG A 110 1.51 13.89 15.63
C ARG A 110 1.05 14.36 14.27
N ALA A 111 -0.24 14.20 14.02
CA ALA A 111 -0.71 14.19 12.67
C ALA A 111 -1.63 15.39 12.38
N HIS A 112 -1.32 16.11 11.31
CA HIS A 112 -1.94 17.40 10.97
C HIS A 112 -3.46 17.33 10.75
N PHE A 113 -4.00 16.14 10.49
CA PHE A 113 -5.42 15.89 10.22
C PHE A 113 -6.09 15.00 11.28
N GLY A 114 -5.46 14.85 12.45
CA GLY A 114 -5.94 14.01 13.55
C GLY A 114 -5.34 12.59 13.53
N GLN A 115 -5.63 11.84 14.59
CA GLN A 115 -5.08 10.50 14.81
C GLN A 115 -5.60 9.50 13.79
N GLY A 116 -4.69 8.80 13.11
CA GLY A 116 -5.05 7.81 12.10
C GLY A 116 -3.85 7.27 11.33
N VAL A 117 -4.15 6.43 10.33
CA VAL A 117 -3.16 5.86 9.41
C VAL A 117 -3.06 6.72 8.16
N TYR A 118 -1.86 7.20 7.87
CA TYR A 118 -1.60 8.08 6.73
C TYR A 118 -1.20 7.25 5.52
N THR A 119 -1.90 7.44 4.41
CA THR A 119 -1.68 6.67 3.19
C THR A 119 -1.57 7.57 1.97
N THR A 120 -0.92 7.07 0.93
CA THR A 120 -0.85 7.69 -0.39
C THR A 120 -1.32 6.72 -1.46
N GLN A 121 -1.86 7.23 -2.57
CA GLN A 121 -2.19 6.40 -3.75
C GLN A 121 -0.94 6.05 -4.57
N HIS A 122 0.20 6.66 -4.26
CA HIS A 122 1.44 6.49 -5.01
C HIS A 122 2.26 5.31 -4.52
N GLU A 123 2.43 4.33 -5.41
CA GLU A 123 3.34 3.22 -5.19
C GLU A 123 4.82 3.66 -5.24
N PRO A 124 5.78 2.86 -4.74
CA PRO A 124 7.18 3.27 -4.68
C PRO A 124 7.77 3.68 -6.03
N ALA A 125 7.38 3.00 -7.12
CA ALA A 125 7.83 3.31 -8.46
C ALA A 125 7.36 4.69 -8.98
N GLU A 126 6.23 5.20 -8.50
CA GLU A 126 5.75 6.54 -8.84
C GLU A 126 6.45 7.61 -8.01
N ARG A 127 6.59 7.40 -6.69
CA ARG A 127 7.21 8.37 -5.79
C ARG A 127 8.69 8.61 -6.06
N GLY A 128 9.40 7.62 -6.60
CA GLY A 128 10.82 7.75 -6.99
C GLY A 128 11.09 8.70 -8.17
N LYS A 129 10.05 9.32 -8.75
CA LYS A 129 10.17 10.36 -9.78
C LYS A 129 10.03 11.73 -9.13
N VAL A 130 11.11 12.51 -9.11
CA VAL A 130 11.00 13.95 -8.83
C VAL A 130 10.57 14.64 -10.13
N SER A 131 9.58 15.52 -10.02
CA SER A 131 9.20 16.49 -11.04
C SER A 131 10.44 17.27 -11.50
N GLU A 132 10.78 17.16 -12.79
CA GLU A 132 11.71 18.08 -13.46
C GLU A 132 11.20 19.53 -13.44
#